data_AF-A0A2N0NJ64-F1
#
_entry.id   AF-A0A2N0NJ64-F1
#
_cell.length_a   1.000
_cell.length_b   1.000
_cell.length_c   1.000
_cell.angle_alpha   90.00
_cell.angle_beta   90.00
_cell.angle_gamma   90.00
#
_symmetry.space_group_name_H-M   'P 1'
#
loop_
_entity.id
_entity.type
_entity.pdbx_description
1 polymer ?
#
loop_
_entity_poly.entity_id
_entity_poly.type
_entity_poly.pdbx_seq_one_letter_code
_entity_poly.pdbx_strand_id
1 'polypeptide(L)'
;MQFPCQGLSNDQIKHYILHCPSDFGGSKRETELACQLFPQKFKDGHLVYSKLNSDERQELYSLQRAHATWFLDRGNLSVTSAKCKKFTARESKICEECDKLRNNSRFRDAISMQRATEKTFKYIPKRHIQDNRLVQLLGDDKLKTLYGNAIDEESDKCNMWTKLAEYGKKGAFKTNKTFSELVELMLQIKKIQEQGKSKRAVRYSEHLHHFFSLLSDSSREYGIFRKMLVGMDPRSIR
;
A
#
# COMPACT_ATOMS: atom_id res chain seq x y z
N MET A 1 27.19 -0.89 -22.08
CA MET A 1 26.41 -1.79 -21.19
C MET A 1 25.22 -1.00 -20.64
N GLN A 2 24.02 -1.57 -20.57
CA GLN A 2 22.85 -0.91 -19.95
C GLN A 2 22.49 -1.62 -18.65
N PHE A 3 22.09 -0.84 -17.64
CA PHE A 3 21.70 -1.32 -16.32
C PHE A 3 20.25 -0.93 -16.03
N PRO A 4 19.50 -1.73 -15.27
CA PRO A 4 18.22 -1.30 -14.72
C PRO A 4 18.38 -0.03 -13.88
N CYS A 5 17.49 0.94 -14.09
CA CYS A 5 17.47 2.16 -13.31
C CYS A 5 16.93 1.86 -11.91
N GLN A 6 17.73 2.12 -10.88
CA GLN A 6 17.39 1.87 -9.49
C GLN A 6 16.42 2.92 -8.91
N GLY A 7 16.37 4.11 -9.53
CA GLY A 7 15.60 5.24 -9.01
C GLY A 7 16.29 5.93 -7.83
N LEU A 8 15.66 6.96 -7.27
CA LEU A 8 16.15 7.64 -6.09
C LEU A 8 15.76 6.87 -4.83
N SER A 9 16.70 6.64 -3.93
CA SER A 9 16.46 6.03 -2.64
C SER A 9 17.38 6.66 -1.59
N ASN A 10 16.81 7.00 -0.44
CA ASN A 10 17.46 7.42 0.80
C ASN A 10 16.42 7.31 1.92
N ASP A 11 16.80 7.55 3.17
CA ASP A 11 15.89 7.29 4.30
C ASP A 11 14.64 8.19 4.30
N GLN A 12 14.77 9.44 3.85
CA GLN A 12 13.61 10.32 3.67
C GLN A 12 12.64 9.82 2.59
N ILE A 13 13.17 9.29 1.48
CA ILE A 13 12.37 8.71 0.39
C ILE A 13 11.72 7.41 0.84
N LYS A 14 12.43 6.55 1.58
CA LYS A 14 11.86 5.33 2.16
C LYS A 14 10.69 5.69 3.07
N HIS A 15 10.89 6.61 4.02
CA HIS A 15 9.84 7.13 4.89
C HIS A 15 8.67 7.69 4.07
N TYR A 16 8.93 8.50 3.04
CA TYR A 16 7.86 8.99 2.16
C TYR A 16 7.07 7.85 1.49
N ILE A 17 7.74 6.82 0.95
CA ILE A 17 7.07 5.67 0.30
C ILE A 17 6.20 4.92 1.30
N LEU A 18 6.72 4.66 2.49
CA LEU A 18 6.05 3.92 3.55
C LEU A 18 4.78 4.65 4.03
N HIS A 19 4.84 5.97 4.19
CA HIS A 19 3.72 6.76 4.72
C HIS A 19 2.85 7.45 3.66
N CYS A 20 3.17 7.34 2.37
CA CYS A 20 2.31 7.85 1.31
C CYS A 20 1.26 6.79 0.94
N PRO A 21 -0.04 7.11 0.97
CA PRO A 21 -1.07 6.16 0.54
C PRO A 21 -1.19 6.06 -0.99
N SER A 22 -0.63 7.01 -1.75
CA SER A 22 -0.62 6.99 -3.22
C SER A 22 0.54 6.14 -3.76
N ASP A 23 0.46 5.72 -5.01
CA ASP A 23 1.57 5.06 -5.73
C ASP A 23 2.37 6.02 -6.62
N PHE A 24 1.98 7.29 -6.64
CA PHE A 24 2.61 8.33 -7.45
C PHE A 24 2.42 9.71 -6.82
N GLY A 25 3.19 10.69 -7.31
CA GLY A 25 3.06 12.08 -6.89
C GLY A 25 3.39 13.07 -8.00
N GLY A 26 3.16 14.35 -7.70
CA GLY A 26 3.37 15.45 -8.65
C GLY A 26 2.28 15.59 -9.71
N SER A 27 1.17 14.85 -9.59
CA SER A 27 -0.01 15.02 -10.45
C SER A 27 -0.62 16.41 -10.31
N LYS A 28 -1.40 16.81 -11.33
CA LYS A 28 -2.38 17.88 -11.22
C LYS A 28 -3.36 17.62 -10.07
N ARG A 29 -3.96 18.71 -9.56
CA ARG A 29 -4.93 18.63 -8.47
C ARG A 29 -6.12 17.81 -8.93
N GLU A 30 -6.59 16.92 -8.06
CA GLU A 30 -7.75 16.07 -8.33
C GLU A 30 -8.98 16.87 -8.76
N THR A 31 -9.22 18.00 -8.09
CA THR A 31 -10.34 18.90 -8.42
C THR A 31 -10.22 19.44 -9.84
N GLU A 32 -9.02 19.81 -10.29
CA GLU A 32 -8.77 20.30 -11.65
C GLU A 32 -9.08 19.21 -12.69
N LEU A 33 -8.58 18.00 -12.47
CA LEU A 33 -8.78 16.87 -13.39
C LEU A 33 -10.23 16.39 -13.40
N ALA A 34 -10.87 16.34 -12.24
CA ALA A 34 -12.25 15.94 -12.14
C ALA A 34 -13.18 16.98 -12.80
N CYS A 35 -12.89 18.29 -12.70
CA CYS A 35 -13.61 19.33 -13.44
C CYS A 35 -13.49 19.14 -14.95
N GLN A 36 -12.34 18.68 -15.45
CA GLN A 36 -12.12 18.42 -16.88
C GLN A 36 -12.92 17.20 -17.36
N LEU A 37 -12.95 16.12 -16.57
CA LEU A 37 -13.65 14.89 -16.94
C LEU A 37 -15.17 14.98 -16.77
N PHE A 38 -15.64 15.58 -15.68
CA PHE A 38 -17.04 15.53 -15.27
C PHE A 38 -17.63 16.91 -14.99
N PRO A 39 -17.49 17.91 -15.87
CA PRO A 39 -17.87 19.30 -15.59
C PRO A 39 -19.33 19.44 -15.12
N GLN A 40 -20.23 18.62 -15.67
CA GLN A 40 -21.66 18.62 -15.33
C GLN A 40 -21.97 18.18 -13.89
N LYS A 41 -21.02 17.54 -13.21
CA LYS A 41 -21.19 17.04 -11.83
C LYS A 41 -20.71 18.02 -10.76
N PHE A 42 -20.10 19.14 -11.16
CA PHE A 42 -19.64 20.19 -10.26
C PHE A 42 -20.76 21.21 -10.05
N LYS A 43 -21.26 21.31 -8.82
CA LYS A 43 -22.01 22.49 -8.38
C LYS A 43 -21.01 23.41 -7.67
N ASP A 44 -20.96 24.67 -8.07
CA ASP A 44 -20.17 25.73 -7.42
C ASP A 44 -18.66 25.49 -7.36
N GLY A 45 -18.09 24.76 -8.33
CA GLY A 45 -16.63 24.57 -8.46
C GLY A 45 -15.99 23.62 -7.43
N HIS A 46 -16.79 22.95 -6.60
CA HIS A 46 -16.31 22.00 -5.61
C HIS A 46 -16.53 20.54 -6.04
N LEU A 47 -15.46 19.73 -5.93
CA LEU A 47 -15.55 18.29 -6.13
C LEU A 47 -16.33 17.65 -4.97
N VAL A 48 -17.50 17.08 -5.29
CA VAL A 48 -18.17 16.17 -4.37
C VAL A 48 -17.81 14.74 -4.78
N TYR A 49 -16.67 14.23 -4.30
CA TYR A 49 -16.14 12.89 -4.66
C TYR A 49 -17.17 11.77 -4.49
N SER A 50 -18.07 11.90 -3.51
CA SER A 50 -19.16 10.93 -3.27
C SER A 50 -20.18 10.85 -4.41
N LYS A 51 -20.24 11.83 -5.32
CA LYS A 51 -21.10 11.80 -6.52
C LYS A 51 -20.49 11.02 -7.69
N LEU A 52 -19.20 10.67 -7.61
CA LEU A 52 -18.55 9.81 -8.59
C LEU A 52 -18.89 8.36 -8.30
N ASN A 53 -19.30 7.62 -9.32
CA ASN A 53 -19.44 6.16 -9.25
C ASN A 53 -18.06 5.46 -9.31
N SER A 54 -18.02 4.12 -9.23
CA SER A 54 -16.76 3.36 -9.26
C SER A 54 -15.92 3.63 -10.51
N ASP A 55 -16.57 3.68 -11.67
CA ASP A 55 -15.91 3.74 -12.97
C ASP A 55 -15.33 5.14 -13.19
N GLU A 56 -16.07 6.17 -12.80
CA GLU A 56 -15.63 7.56 -12.84
C GLU A 56 -14.47 7.84 -11.88
N ARG A 57 -14.46 7.19 -10.70
CA ARG A 57 -13.31 7.26 -9.79
C ARG A 57 -12.09 6.59 -10.39
N GLN A 58 -12.27 5.45 -11.05
CA GLN A 58 -11.18 4.73 -11.72
C GLN A 58 -10.62 5.54 -12.90
N GLU A 59 -11.49 6.21 -13.67
CA GLU A 59 -11.11 7.11 -14.75
C GLU A 59 -10.31 8.31 -14.23
N LEU A 60 -10.80 8.96 -13.17
CA LEU A 60 -10.11 10.06 -12.50
C LEU A 60 -8.74 9.63 -11.96
N TYR A 61 -8.65 8.48 -11.31
CA TYR A 61 -7.38 7.92 -10.81
C TYR A 61 -6.41 7.65 -11.96
N SER A 62 -6.91 7.10 -13.08
CA SER A 62 -6.09 6.81 -14.27
C SER A 62 -5.53 8.10 -14.89
N LEU A 63 -6.35 9.15 -14.97
CA LEU A 63 -5.92 10.46 -15.46
C LEU A 63 -4.90 11.11 -14.50
N GLN A 64 -5.13 11.05 -13.19
CA GLN A 64 -4.16 11.51 -12.19
C GLN A 64 -2.81 10.79 -12.34
N ARG A 65 -2.86 9.47 -12.52
CA ARG A 65 -1.67 8.64 -12.72
C ARG A 65 -0.94 9.03 -14.00
N ALA A 66 -1.65 9.32 -15.08
CA ALA A 66 -1.07 9.79 -16.34
C ALA A 66 -0.36 11.16 -16.21
N HIS A 67 -0.86 12.02 -15.31
CA HIS A 67 -0.24 13.31 -15.00
C HIS A 67 0.84 13.24 -13.90
N ALA A 68 1.17 12.06 -13.39
CA ALA A 68 2.20 11.91 -12.37
C ALA A 68 3.57 12.39 -12.86
N THR A 69 4.34 12.98 -11.94
CA THR A 69 5.74 13.35 -12.20
C THR A 69 6.70 12.27 -11.71
N TRP A 70 6.32 11.52 -10.67
CA TRP A 70 7.10 10.41 -10.13
C TRP A 70 6.22 9.26 -9.65
N PHE A 71 6.78 8.06 -9.65
CA PHE A 71 6.17 6.82 -9.18
C PHE A 71 6.91 6.25 -7.99
N LEU A 72 6.16 5.64 -7.07
CA LEU A 72 6.65 5.01 -5.85
C LEU A 72 6.82 3.50 -6.10
N ASP A 73 8.06 3.04 -6.10
CA ASP A 73 8.38 1.62 -6.12
C ASP A 73 8.51 1.11 -4.68
N ARG A 74 7.40 0.60 -4.15
CA ARG A 74 7.35 -0.04 -2.82
C ARG A 74 8.17 -1.33 -2.73
N GLY A 75 8.47 -1.98 -3.86
CA GLY A 75 9.25 -3.22 -3.86
C GLY A 75 10.73 -2.95 -3.62
N ASN A 76 11.24 -1.86 -4.19
CA ASN A 76 12.64 -1.47 -4.08
C ASN A 76 12.87 -0.28 -3.12
N LEU A 77 11.81 0.22 -2.49
CA LEU A 77 11.81 1.45 -1.69
C LEU A 77 12.55 2.59 -2.40
N SER A 78 12.17 2.80 -3.67
CA SER A 78 12.73 3.85 -4.51
C SER A 78 11.66 4.65 -5.23
N VAL A 79 12.01 5.85 -5.65
CA VAL A 79 11.19 6.72 -6.49
C VAL A 79 11.78 6.78 -7.89
N THR A 80 10.93 6.64 -8.89
CA THR A 80 11.33 6.82 -10.30
C THR A 80 10.58 7.99 -10.93
N SER A 81 11.23 8.69 -11.84
CA SER A 81 10.56 9.69 -12.67
C SER A 81 9.53 9.02 -13.57
N ALA A 82 8.40 9.68 -13.82
CA ALA A 82 7.42 9.22 -14.80
C ALA A 82 8.00 9.11 -16.22
N LYS A 83 9.11 9.81 -16.48
CA LYS A 83 9.86 9.77 -17.74
C LYS A 83 11.01 8.76 -17.73
N CYS A 84 11.15 7.96 -16.67
CA CYS A 84 12.19 6.94 -16.56
C CYS A 84 11.98 5.85 -17.63
N LYS A 85 12.99 5.63 -18.47
CA LYS A 85 13.00 4.58 -19.51
C LYS A 85 13.34 3.17 -18.96
N LYS A 86 13.32 2.99 -17.63
CA LYS A 86 13.65 1.76 -16.89
C LYS A 86 15.11 1.28 -16.97
N PHE A 87 15.86 1.67 -17.99
CA PHE A 87 17.28 1.34 -18.16
C PHE A 87 18.14 2.60 -18.31
N THR A 88 19.41 2.51 -17.95
CA THR A 88 20.39 3.59 -18.05
C THR A 88 21.77 3.05 -18.38
N ALA A 89 22.55 3.80 -19.14
CA ALA A 89 23.97 3.51 -19.38
C ALA A 89 24.89 4.11 -18.30
N ARG A 90 24.35 4.90 -17.36
CA ARG A 90 25.11 5.52 -16.27
C ARG A 90 25.54 4.47 -15.25
N GLU A 91 26.80 4.55 -14.84
CA GLU A 91 27.38 3.67 -13.80
C GLU A 91 26.69 3.82 -12.44
N SER A 92 26.15 5.01 -12.13
CA SER A 92 25.35 5.25 -10.93
C SER A 92 24.05 4.45 -10.87
N LYS A 93 23.65 3.80 -11.98
CA LYS A 93 22.38 3.08 -12.15
C LYS A 93 21.15 3.95 -11.90
N ILE A 94 21.31 5.28 -11.92
CA ILE A 94 20.22 6.26 -11.85
C ILE A 94 20.16 6.99 -13.19
N CYS A 95 19.03 6.92 -13.89
CA CYS A 95 18.85 7.63 -15.15
C CYS A 95 18.72 9.14 -14.92
N GLU A 96 19.01 9.94 -15.95
CA GLU A 96 18.99 11.40 -15.87
C GLU A 96 17.62 11.94 -15.42
N GLU A 97 16.53 11.38 -15.90
CA GLU A 97 15.18 11.80 -15.51
C GLU A 97 14.86 11.55 -14.03
N CYS A 98 15.34 10.43 -13.47
CA CYS A 98 15.23 10.17 -12.04
C CYS A 98 16.12 11.11 -11.23
N ASP A 99 17.33 11.38 -11.71
CA ASP A 99 18.28 12.27 -11.04
C ASP A 99 17.75 13.72 -10.97
N LYS A 100 17.09 14.19 -12.03
CA LYS A 100 16.41 15.51 -12.09
C LYS A 100 15.35 15.68 -11.00
N LEU A 101 14.74 14.61 -10.48
CA LEU A 101 13.75 14.71 -9.40
C LEU A 101 14.36 15.32 -8.13
N ARG A 102 15.66 15.16 -7.87
CA ARG A 102 16.34 15.77 -6.71
C ARG A 102 16.15 17.28 -6.65
N ASN A 103 16.02 17.92 -7.81
CA ASN A 103 15.86 19.37 -7.94
C ASN A 103 14.39 19.80 -8.11
N ASN A 104 13.45 18.86 -8.14
CA ASN A 104 12.02 19.16 -8.25
C ASN A 104 11.49 19.65 -6.89
N SER A 105 11.02 20.90 -6.83
CA SER A 105 10.50 21.51 -5.59
C SER A 105 9.34 20.71 -5.00
N ARG A 106 8.34 20.36 -5.81
CA ARG A 106 7.18 19.56 -5.37
C ARG A 106 7.59 18.20 -4.82
N PHE A 107 8.61 17.56 -5.40
CA PHE A 107 9.13 16.30 -4.90
C PHE A 107 9.84 16.49 -3.56
N ARG A 108 10.70 17.49 -3.43
CA ARG A 108 11.38 17.83 -2.18
C ARG A 108 10.39 18.14 -1.06
N ASP A 109 9.36 18.92 -1.35
CA ASP A 109 8.27 19.22 -0.41
C ASP A 109 7.51 17.95 -0.03
N ALA A 110 7.26 17.07 -0.99
CA ALA A 110 6.58 15.80 -0.70
C ALA A 110 7.41 14.89 0.22
N ILE A 111 8.72 14.78 0.03
CA ILE A 111 9.54 13.91 0.89
C ILE A 111 9.85 14.54 2.26
N SER A 112 9.79 15.87 2.38
CA SER A 112 10.02 16.58 3.65
C SER A 112 8.75 16.78 4.48
N MET A 113 7.56 16.69 3.86
CA MET A 113 6.30 16.91 4.54
C MET A 113 6.07 15.90 5.67
N GLN A 114 5.82 16.43 6.87
CA GLN A 114 5.42 15.62 8.01
C GLN A 114 4.15 14.85 7.67
N ARG A 115 4.21 13.52 7.77
CA ARG A 115 3.10 12.63 7.41
C ARG A 115 2.14 12.47 8.59
N ALA A 116 0.94 12.02 8.26
CA ALA A 116 -0.12 11.85 9.25
C ALA A 116 0.36 10.87 10.33
N THR A 117 0.24 11.30 11.58
CA THR A 117 0.50 10.49 12.76
C THR A 117 -0.79 9.76 13.17
N GLU A 118 -0.73 8.86 14.14
CA GLU A 118 -1.90 8.15 14.66
C GLU A 118 -3.07 9.10 15.02
N LYS A 119 -2.75 10.30 15.52
CA LYS A 119 -3.73 11.32 15.90
C LYS A 119 -4.35 12.06 14.71
N THR A 120 -3.62 12.16 13.60
CA THR A 120 -4.06 12.89 12.40
C THR A 120 -4.51 11.99 11.25
N PHE A 121 -4.37 10.67 11.39
CA PHE A 121 -4.83 9.66 10.43
C PHE A 121 -6.32 9.80 10.08
N LYS A 122 -7.17 10.17 11.05
CA LYS A 122 -8.61 10.42 10.84
C LYS A 122 -8.92 11.51 9.80
N TYR A 123 -7.93 12.36 9.49
CA TYR A 123 -8.05 13.43 8.50
C TYR A 123 -7.54 13.01 7.11
N ILE A 124 -7.02 11.79 6.94
CA ILE A 124 -6.71 11.25 5.62
C ILE A 124 -8.03 11.01 4.88
N PRO A 125 -8.22 11.57 3.66
CA PRO A 125 -9.44 11.37 2.90
C PRO A 125 -9.75 9.89 2.69
N LYS A 126 -10.97 9.46 3.08
CA LYS A 126 -11.40 8.06 3.07
C LYS A 126 -11.18 7.35 1.74
N ARG A 127 -11.22 8.04 0.60
CA ARG A 127 -10.95 7.47 -0.73
C ARG A 127 -9.59 6.77 -0.85
N HIS A 128 -8.54 7.30 -0.22
CA HIS A 128 -7.20 6.70 -0.24
C HIS A 128 -7.14 5.37 0.54
N ILE A 129 -8.15 5.13 1.37
CA ILE A 129 -8.33 3.95 2.20
C ILE A 129 -9.40 3.03 1.59
N GLN A 130 -10.47 3.59 1.03
CA GLN A 130 -11.63 2.89 0.47
C GLN A 130 -11.31 2.15 -0.81
N ASP A 131 -10.41 2.66 -1.65
CA ASP A 131 -10.08 2.05 -2.96
C ASP A 131 -8.89 1.08 -2.87
N ASN A 132 -8.34 0.86 -1.67
CA ASN A 132 -7.32 -0.15 -1.43
C ASN A 132 -7.95 -1.54 -1.22
N ARG A 133 -7.73 -2.46 -2.16
CA ARG A 133 -8.34 -3.80 -2.16
C ARG A 133 -8.00 -4.63 -0.93
N LEU A 134 -6.82 -4.46 -0.33
CA LEU A 134 -6.46 -5.10 0.93
C LEU A 134 -7.29 -4.54 2.10
N VAL A 135 -7.50 -3.22 2.14
CA VAL A 135 -8.35 -2.56 3.14
C VAL A 135 -9.83 -2.93 2.99
N GLN A 136 -10.31 -3.10 1.76
CA GLN A 136 -11.66 -3.61 1.47
C GLN A 136 -11.82 -5.06 1.94
N LEU A 137 -10.87 -5.94 1.62
CA LEU A 137 -10.88 -7.36 1.98
C LEU A 137 -10.71 -7.60 3.49
N LEU A 138 -9.98 -6.72 4.20
CA LEU A 138 -9.83 -6.82 5.66
C LEU A 138 -11.11 -6.41 6.41
N GLY A 139 -12.03 -5.65 5.80
CA GLY A 139 -13.41 -5.41 6.27
C GLY A 139 -13.59 -4.70 7.63
N ASP A 140 -12.54 -4.58 8.43
CA ASP A 140 -12.59 -4.20 9.85
C ASP A 140 -11.73 -2.97 10.10
N ASP A 141 -12.34 -1.91 10.64
CA ASP A 141 -11.68 -0.62 10.89
C ASP A 141 -10.49 -0.71 11.85
N LYS A 142 -10.44 -1.72 12.72
CA LYS A 142 -9.31 -1.97 13.62
C LYS A 142 -8.16 -2.64 12.87
N LEU A 143 -8.44 -3.53 11.91
CA LEU A 143 -7.42 -4.11 11.03
C LEU A 143 -6.84 -3.07 10.07
N LYS A 144 -7.66 -2.12 9.59
CA LYS A 144 -7.19 -0.96 8.82
C LYS A 144 -6.19 -0.12 9.62
N THR A 145 -6.49 0.09 10.90
CA THR A 145 -5.63 0.83 11.83
C THR A 145 -4.33 0.07 12.11
N LEU A 146 -4.39 -1.25 12.29
CA LEU A 146 -3.22 -2.10 12.50
C LEU A 146 -2.31 -2.16 11.28
N TYR A 147 -2.89 -2.26 10.07
CA TYR A 147 -2.12 -2.23 8.82
C TYR A 147 -1.38 -0.89 8.64
N GLY A 148 -2.02 0.24 8.98
CA GLY A 148 -1.37 1.55 8.96
C GLY A 148 -0.16 1.65 9.91
N ASN A 149 -0.21 0.98 11.06
CA ASN A 149 0.86 0.98 12.07
C ASN A 149 1.98 -0.04 11.77
N ALA A 150 1.72 -1.04 10.93
CA ALA A 150 2.67 -2.11 10.58
C ALA A 150 3.77 -1.65 9.60
N ILE A 151 3.64 -0.46 9.03
CA ILE A 151 4.46 0.07 7.93
C ILE A 151 5.61 0.96 8.46
N ASP A 152 5.70 1.18 9.77
CA ASP A 152 6.81 1.88 10.43
C ASP A 152 7.93 0.90 10.86
N GLU A 153 9.20 1.29 10.75
CA GLU A 153 10.35 0.41 10.99
C GLU A 153 10.54 -0.01 12.46
N GLU A 154 11.23 -1.15 12.60
CA GLU A 154 11.67 -1.99 13.73
C GLU A 154 11.35 -1.68 15.21
N SER A 155 11.23 -0.44 15.68
CA SER A 155 10.92 -0.20 17.10
C SER A 155 9.46 -0.48 17.47
N ASP A 156 8.55 -0.44 16.49
CA ASP A 156 7.11 -0.50 16.72
C ASP A 156 6.40 -1.73 16.13
N LYS A 157 7.13 -2.72 15.61
CA LYS A 157 6.58 -4.09 15.45
C LYS A 157 5.99 -4.56 16.78
N CYS A 158 6.69 -4.29 17.88
CA CYS A 158 6.18 -4.51 19.24
C CYS A 158 4.86 -3.79 19.49
N ASN A 159 4.67 -2.56 19.01
CA ASN A 159 3.48 -1.74 19.24
C ASN A 159 2.27 -2.20 18.39
N MET A 160 2.49 -2.66 17.15
CA MET A 160 1.44 -3.32 16.36
C MET A 160 0.98 -4.61 17.04
N TRP A 161 1.92 -5.51 17.42
CA TRP A 161 1.57 -6.76 18.10
C TRP A 161 0.96 -6.51 19.49
N THR A 162 1.37 -5.45 20.19
CA THR A 162 0.80 -5.06 21.49
C THR A 162 -0.62 -4.52 21.33
N LYS A 163 -0.88 -3.64 20.35
CA LYS A 163 -2.24 -3.16 20.03
C LYS A 163 -3.13 -4.30 19.52
N LEU A 164 -2.58 -5.22 18.74
CA LEU A 164 -3.27 -6.44 18.31
C LEU A 164 -3.67 -7.30 19.51
N ALA A 165 -2.74 -7.50 20.44
CA ALA A 165 -2.97 -8.24 21.67
C ALA A 165 -3.98 -7.53 22.58
N GLU A 166 -3.95 -6.20 22.67
CA GLU A 166 -4.96 -5.42 23.41
C GLU A 166 -6.35 -5.54 22.78
N TYR A 167 -6.46 -5.45 21.46
CA TYR A 167 -7.72 -5.66 20.76
C TYR A 167 -8.21 -7.12 20.90
N GLY A 168 -7.31 -8.09 20.84
CA GLY A 168 -7.59 -9.50 21.14
C GLY A 168 -8.11 -9.70 22.56
N LYS A 169 -7.45 -9.12 23.59
CA LYS A 169 -7.89 -9.14 24.99
C LYS A 169 -9.26 -8.47 25.18
N LYS A 170 -9.56 -7.43 24.41
CA LYS A 170 -10.87 -6.75 24.39
C LYS A 170 -11.93 -7.50 23.57
N GLY A 171 -11.63 -8.68 23.05
CA GLY A 171 -12.55 -9.49 22.23
C GLY A 171 -12.94 -8.83 20.91
N ALA A 172 -12.15 -7.86 20.44
CA ALA A 172 -12.49 -7.00 19.31
C ALA A 172 -12.74 -7.74 17.99
N PHE A 173 -12.19 -8.95 17.87
CA PHE A 173 -12.22 -9.77 16.67
C PHE A 173 -12.98 -11.09 16.85
N LYS A 174 -13.71 -11.26 17.96
CA LYS A 174 -14.41 -12.52 18.29
C LYS A 174 -15.42 -12.95 17.22
N THR A 175 -15.92 -11.99 16.43
CA THR A 175 -16.87 -12.21 15.32
C THR A 175 -16.20 -12.17 13.94
N ASN A 176 -14.93 -11.81 13.84
CA ASN A 176 -14.21 -11.70 12.56
C ASN A 176 -13.51 -13.02 12.24
N LYS A 177 -14.23 -13.90 11.54
CA LYS A 177 -13.76 -15.25 11.17
C LYS A 177 -12.43 -15.23 10.41
N THR A 178 -12.25 -14.31 9.45
CA THR A 178 -11.01 -14.17 8.68
C THR A 178 -9.82 -13.84 9.57
N PHE A 179 -9.99 -12.90 10.50
CA PHE A 179 -8.91 -12.54 11.42
C PHE A 179 -8.55 -13.68 12.37
N SER A 180 -9.54 -14.34 12.97
CA SER A 180 -9.30 -15.48 13.87
C SER A 180 -8.55 -16.61 13.16
N GLU A 181 -9.00 -16.98 11.96
CA GLU A 181 -8.35 -18.04 11.18
C GLU A 181 -6.94 -17.63 10.71
N LEU A 182 -6.70 -16.35 10.39
CA LEU A 182 -5.35 -15.86 10.10
C LEU A 182 -4.42 -15.94 11.32
N VAL A 183 -4.89 -15.56 12.51
CA VAL A 183 -4.08 -15.67 13.75
C VAL A 183 -3.77 -17.13 14.07
N GLU A 184 -4.76 -18.03 13.93
CA GLU A 184 -4.55 -19.48 14.09
C GLU A 184 -3.51 -20.03 13.11
N LEU A 185 -3.58 -19.62 11.85
CA LEU A 185 -2.59 -19.97 10.83
C LEU A 185 -1.19 -19.49 11.20
N MET A 186 -1.06 -18.23 11.66
CA MET A 186 0.23 -17.68 12.09
C MET A 186 0.84 -18.46 13.25
N LEU A 187 0.02 -18.83 14.25
CA LEU A 187 0.44 -19.65 15.38
C LEU A 187 0.86 -21.06 14.95
N GLN A 188 0.11 -21.70 14.06
CA GLN A 188 0.44 -23.01 13.50
C GLN A 188 1.79 -22.99 12.77
N ILE A 189 2.03 -21.96 11.95
CA ILE A 189 3.28 -21.81 11.20
C ILE A 189 4.46 -21.56 12.13
N LYS A 190 4.30 -20.72 13.15
CA LYS A 190 5.33 -20.46 14.15
C LYS A 190 5.71 -21.74 14.91
N LYS A 191 4.72 -22.54 15.33
CA LYS A 191 4.94 -23.83 15.98
C LYS A 191 5.70 -24.82 15.09
N ILE A 192 5.40 -24.86 13.79
CA ILE A 192 6.13 -25.71 12.83
C ILE A 192 7.59 -25.25 12.67
N GLN A 193 7.83 -23.93 12.65
CA GLN A 193 9.18 -23.35 12.58
C GLN A 193 10.00 -23.64 13.83
N GLU A 194 9.42 -23.48 15.03
CA GLU A 194 10.08 -23.79 16.31
C GLU A 194 10.46 -25.28 16.41
N GLN A 195 9.70 -26.16 15.75
CA GLN A 195 10.00 -27.59 15.65
C GLN A 195 11.01 -27.94 14.54
N GLY A 196 11.53 -26.96 13.81
CA GLY A 196 12.45 -27.18 12.68
C GLY A 196 11.83 -27.93 11.49
N LYS A 197 10.49 -27.99 11.41
CA LYS A 197 9.76 -28.76 10.40
C LYS A 197 9.41 -27.92 9.18
N SER A 198 9.21 -28.60 8.06
CA SER A 198 8.78 -27.96 6.81
C SER A 198 7.35 -27.42 6.91
N LYS A 199 7.10 -26.25 6.32
CA LYS A 199 5.76 -25.63 6.21
C LYS A 199 4.82 -26.37 5.24
N ARG A 200 5.25 -27.46 4.61
CA ARG A 200 4.43 -28.26 3.67
C ARG A 200 3.20 -28.91 4.31
N ALA A 201 3.18 -29.05 5.63
CA ALA A 201 2.08 -29.68 6.37
C ALA A 201 1.02 -28.69 6.89
N VAL A 202 1.14 -27.40 6.56
CA VAL A 202 0.15 -26.39 6.96
C VAL A 202 -1.15 -26.64 6.21
N ARG A 203 -2.24 -26.80 6.94
CA ARG A 203 -3.59 -26.93 6.39
C ARG A 203 -4.28 -25.58 6.45
N TYR A 204 -4.96 -25.21 5.38
CA TYR A 204 -5.73 -23.98 5.30
C TYR A 204 -7.22 -24.34 5.35
N SER A 205 -8.02 -23.53 6.02
CA SER A 205 -9.48 -23.66 5.97
C SER A 205 -9.98 -23.30 4.57
N GLU A 206 -11.16 -23.80 4.18
CA GLU A 206 -11.81 -23.39 2.92
C GLU A 206 -12.06 -21.88 2.86
N HIS A 207 -12.36 -21.27 4.01
CA HIS A 207 -12.54 -19.83 4.14
C HIS A 207 -11.25 -19.05 3.86
N LEU A 208 -10.11 -19.49 4.39
CA LEU A 208 -8.80 -18.91 4.06
C LEU A 208 -8.39 -19.16 2.62
N HIS A 209 -8.70 -20.33 2.07
CA HIS A 209 -8.50 -20.61 0.63
C HIS A 209 -9.25 -19.61 -0.24
N HIS A 210 -10.53 -19.38 0.04
CA HIS A 210 -11.34 -18.40 -0.68
C HIS A 210 -10.80 -16.98 -0.51
N PHE A 211 -10.46 -16.58 0.71
CA PHE A 211 -9.86 -15.28 1.02
C PHE A 211 -8.53 -15.06 0.26
N PHE A 212 -7.63 -16.03 0.27
CA PHE A 212 -6.36 -15.95 -0.43
C PHE A 212 -6.53 -15.96 -1.95
N SER A 213 -7.51 -16.70 -2.48
CA SER A 213 -7.87 -16.66 -3.90
C SER A 213 -8.27 -15.24 -4.32
N LEU A 214 -9.21 -14.61 -3.60
CA LEU A 214 -9.68 -13.24 -3.88
C LEU A 214 -8.56 -12.18 -3.78
N LEU A 215 -7.62 -12.38 -2.86
CA LEU A 215 -6.47 -11.50 -2.66
C LEU A 215 -5.38 -11.73 -3.72
N SER A 216 -5.24 -12.96 -4.23
CA SER A 216 -4.22 -13.35 -5.21
C SER A 216 -4.47 -12.85 -6.63
N ASP A 217 -5.70 -12.39 -6.93
CA ASP A 217 -6.03 -11.65 -8.16
C ASP A 217 -5.09 -10.47 -8.41
N SER A 218 -4.52 -9.92 -7.33
CA SER A 218 -3.50 -8.89 -7.36
C SER A 218 -2.17 -9.44 -6.85
N SER A 219 -1.31 -9.89 -7.79
CA SER A 219 -0.08 -10.62 -7.47
C SER A 219 0.91 -9.82 -6.63
N ARG A 220 0.87 -8.49 -6.71
CA ARG A 220 1.77 -7.57 -5.99
C ARG A 220 1.33 -7.42 -4.54
N GLU A 221 0.04 -7.20 -4.31
CA GLU A 221 -0.61 -6.99 -3.03
C GLU A 221 -0.57 -8.28 -2.21
N TYR A 222 -0.80 -9.42 -2.85
CA TYR A 222 -0.61 -10.73 -2.23
C TYR A 222 0.84 -10.96 -1.79
N GLY A 223 1.81 -10.54 -2.62
CA GLY A 223 3.23 -10.62 -2.30
C GLY A 223 3.63 -9.80 -1.06
N ILE A 224 3.05 -8.61 -0.89
CA ILE A 224 3.25 -7.76 0.29
C ILE A 224 2.57 -8.39 1.51
N PHE A 225 1.32 -8.81 1.38
CA PHE A 225 0.55 -9.45 2.45
C PHE A 225 1.27 -10.69 3.02
N ARG A 226 1.72 -11.60 2.13
CA ARG A 226 2.41 -12.84 2.51
C ARG A 226 3.70 -12.58 3.29
N LYS A 227 4.42 -11.49 2.98
CA LYS A 227 5.63 -11.10 3.71
C LYS A 227 5.32 -10.58 5.13
N MET A 228 4.16 -9.95 5.32
CA MET A 228 3.79 -9.29 6.58
C MET A 228 3.04 -10.20 7.55
N LEU A 229 2.05 -10.96 7.08
CA LEU A 229 1.09 -11.68 7.92
C LEU A 229 1.08 -13.20 7.68
N VAL A 230 1.98 -13.68 6.81
CA VAL A 230 2.03 -15.06 6.30
C VAL A 230 0.84 -15.37 5.38
N GLY A 231 1.03 -16.28 4.42
CA GLY A 231 0.01 -16.64 3.44
C GLY A 231 0.35 -17.92 2.68
N MET A 232 -0.66 -18.47 2.01
CA MET A 232 -0.49 -19.60 1.09
C MET A 232 0.61 -19.36 0.04
N ASP A 233 1.20 -20.45 -0.44
CA ASP A 233 2.02 -20.31 -1.64
C ASP A 233 1.10 -20.02 -2.83
N PRO A 234 1.42 -19.04 -3.72
CA PRO A 234 0.61 -18.76 -4.89
C PRO A 234 0.33 -19.97 -5.77
N ARG A 235 1.23 -20.97 -5.77
CA ARG A 235 1.05 -22.23 -6.52
C ARG A 235 0.04 -23.18 -5.87
N SER A 236 -0.29 -22.96 -4.59
CA SER A 236 -1.27 -23.74 -3.83
C SER A 236 -2.64 -23.09 -3.80
N ILE A 237 -2.78 -21.85 -4.26
CA ILE A 237 -4.03 -21.10 -4.35
C ILE A 237 -4.78 -21.41 -5.65
N ARG A 238 -4.03 -21.71 -6.71
CA ARG A 238 -4.54 -22.05 -8.05
C ARG A 238 -4.83 -23.53 -8.19
#